data_AF-A0A954D196-F1
#
_entry.id   AF-A0A954D196-F1
#
_cell.length_a   1.000
_cell.length_b   1.000
_cell.length_c   1.000
_cell.angle_alpha   90.00
_cell.angle_beta   90.00
_cell.angle_gamma   90.00
#
_symmetry.space_group_name_H-M   'P 1'
#
loop_
_entity.id
_entity.type
_entity.pdbx_description
1 polymer ?
#
loop_
_entity_poly.entity_id
_entity_poly.type
_entity_poly.pdbx_seq_one_letter_code
_entity_poly.pdbx_strand_id
1 'polypeptide(L)'
;MRDREHQDDEELVAADDAVIGRALRRSALVFVAAAALLLGGWWLFYTSKTAPPPQPKPKDLRHIEDLRPATEAAPKVTFRDVTKAAGIDFVHVSGARGEKLLPETMGGGVAFFDYDGDGDQDLLLTSGIPWPHDRGDKPTGSGLRLYANDGKGGFRDVTKAAGLEISCYAMGTAVGDIDGDGDVDLFVTTLGHNLLLRNDGGKFVECGKESGVAGDANTWSSSAGFFDCDNDGDLDL
;
A
#
# COMPACT_ATOMS: atom_id res chain seq x y z
N MET A 1 -78.05 -50.75 -26.33
CA MET A 1 -78.18 -50.21 -27.69
C MET A 1 -77.49 -48.85 -27.67
N ARG A 2 -76.26 -48.80 -28.18
CA ARG A 2 -75.84 -48.14 -29.45
C ARG A 2 -75.87 -46.61 -29.35
N ASP A 3 -74.71 -45.98 -29.22
CA ASP A 3 -73.77 -45.56 -30.28
C ASP A 3 -74.19 -44.20 -30.89
N ARG A 4 -73.36 -43.15 -30.73
CA ARG A 4 -72.46 -42.65 -31.79
C ARG A 4 -71.89 -41.28 -31.44
N GLU A 5 -70.59 -41.18 -31.70
CA GLU A 5 -69.73 -40.01 -31.71
C GLU A 5 -70.00 -39.11 -32.93
N HIS A 6 -69.80 -37.80 -32.77
CA HIS A 6 -69.55 -36.79 -33.81
C HIS A 6 -68.73 -35.70 -33.10
N GLN A 7 -67.40 -35.77 -33.07
CA GLN A 7 -66.40 -35.65 -34.15
C GLN A 7 -66.23 -34.17 -34.56
N ASP A 8 -65.17 -33.59 -34.00
CA ASP A 8 -64.68 -32.23 -34.20
C ASP A 8 -64.12 -32.05 -35.62
N ASP A 9 -64.63 -31.09 -36.36
CA ASP A 9 -64.02 -30.60 -37.60
C ASP A 9 -63.15 -29.37 -37.26
N GLU A 10 -61.93 -29.61 -36.79
CA GLU A 10 -60.84 -28.63 -36.90
C GLU A 10 -60.12 -28.84 -38.23
N GLU A 11 -60.29 -27.87 -39.11
CA GLU A 11 -59.64 -27.72 -40.41
C GLU A 11 -58.11 -27.65 -40.25
N LEU A 12 -57.44 -28.79 -40.30
CA LEU A 12 -55.98 -28.88 -40.33
C LEU A 12 -55.47 -28.44 -41.71
N VAL A 13 -55.09 -27.16 -41.80
CA VAL A 13 -54.30 -26.61 -42.90
C VAL A 13 -53.03 -27.46 -43.06
N ALA A 14 -52.85 -28.10 -44.22
CA ALA A 14 -51.64 -28.88 -44.48
C ALA A 14 -50.42 -27.94 -44.48
N ALA A 15 -49.59 -28.03 -43.45
CA ALA A 15 -48.31 -27.35 -43.41
C ALA A 15 -47.41 -27.90 -44.53
N ASP A 16 -47.03 -27.02 -45.45
CA ASP A 16 -46.23 -27.34 -46.64
C ASP A 16 -44.78 -27.70 -46.23
N ASP A 17 -44.49 -29.00 -46.09
CA ASP A 17 -43.18 -29.57 -45.73
C ASP A 17 -42.02 -29.04 -46.60
N ALA A 18 -42.32 -28.59 -47.82
CA ALA A 18 -41.34 -27.99 -48.74
C ALA A 18 -40.85 -26.59 -48.30
N VAL A 19 -41.60 -25.88 -47.46
CA VAL A 19 -41.22 -24.59 -46.88
C VAL A 19 -40.32 -24.81 -45.66
N ILE A 20 -40.67 -25.79 -44.80
CA ILE A 20 -39.89 -26.17 -43.61
C ILE A 20 -38.51 -26.70 -44.02
N GLY A 21 -38.43 -27.56 -45.04
CA GLY A 21 -37.16 -28.08 -45.56
C GLY A 21 -36.24 -27.01 -46.17
N ARG A 22 -36.81 -25.99 -46.83
CA ARG A 22 -36.03 -24.85 -47.37
C ARG A 22 -35.54 -23.92 -46.27
N ALA A 23 -36.35 -23.67 -45.25
CA ALA A 23 -35.96 -22.87 -44.09
C ALA A 23 -34.83 -23.54 -43.30
N LEU A 24 -34.93 -24.85 -43.03
CA LEU A 24 -33.89 -25.64 -42.36
C LEU A 24 -32.55 -25.64 -43.12
N ARG A 25 -32.59 -25.77 -44.45
CA ARG A 25 -31.36 -25.70 -45.28
C ARG A 25 -30.73 -24.31 -45.28
N ARG A 26 -31.54 -23.25 -45.30
CA ARG A 26 -31.06 -21.86 -45.20
C ARG A 26 -30.46 -21.58 -43.81
N SER A 27 -31.10 -22.02 -42.75
CA SER A 27 -30.58 -21.90 -41.38
C SER A 27 -29.29 -22.69 -41.20
N ALA A 28 -29.21 -23.92 -41.72
CA ALA A 28 -27.98 -24.72 -41.69
C ALA A 28 -26.82 -24.03 -42.40
N LEU A 29 -27.06 -23.41 -43.56
CA LEU A 29 -26.05 -22.62 -44.29
C LEU A 29 -25.58 -21.40 -43.49
N VAL A 30 -26.49 -20.71 -42.81
CA VAL A 30 -26.15 -19.58 -41.93
C VAL A 30 -25.29 -20.03 -40.74
N PHE A 31 -25.62 -21.15 -40.10
CA PHE A 31 -24.81 -21.69 -39.01
C PHE A 31 -23.42 -22.14 -39.46
N VAL A 32 -23.31 -22.77 -40.64
CA VAL A 32 -22.01 -23.16 -41.20
C VAL A 32 -21.17 -21.92 -41.54
N ALA A 33 -21.77 -20.88 -42.13
CA ALA A 33 -21.08 -19.63 -42.43
C ALA A 33 -20.61 -18.91 -41.16
N ALA A 34 -21.44 -18.86 -40.12
CA ALA A 34 -21.07 -18.29 -38.83
C ALA A 34 -19.93 -19.06 -38.15
N ALA A 35 -19.98 -20.41 -38.17
CA ALA A 35 -18.90 -21.24 -37.66
C ALA A 35 -17.58 -21.03 -38.43
N ALA A 36 -17.65 -20.90 -39.75
CA ALA A 36 -16.47 -20.63 -40.59
C ALA A 36 -15.86 -19.25 -40.29
N LEU A 37 -16.67 -18.22 -40.05
CA LEU A 37 -16.22 -16.89 -39.65
C LEU A 37 -15.58 -16.88 -38.26
N LEU A 38 -16.17 -17.60 -37.29
CA LEU A 38 -15.61 -17.74 -35.95
C LEU A 38 -14.28 -18.50 -35.97
N LEU A 39 -14.19 -19.58 -36.73
CA LEU A 39 -12.95 -20.34 -36.91
C LEU A 39 -11.89 -19.51 -37.65
N GLY A 40 -12.28 -18.75 -38.68
CA GLY A 40 -11.39 -17.84 -39.39
C GLY A 40 -10.86 -16.72 -38.50
N GLY A 41 -11.73 -16.09 -37.71
CA GLY A 41 -11.35 -15.06 -36.75
C GLY A 41 -10.46 -15.60 -35.63
N TRP A 42 -10.77 -16.79 -35.10
CA TRP A 42 -9.94 -17.48 -34.12
C TRP A 42 -8.58 -17.86 -34.68
N TRP A 43 -8.53 -18.37 -35.93
CA TRP A 43 -7.27 -18.69 -36.61
C TRP A 43 -6.43 -17.45 -36.90
N LEU A 44 -7.05 -16.36 -37.34
CA LEU A 44 -6.39 -15.05 -37.52
C LEU A 44 -5.84 -14.51 -36.19
N PHE A 45 -6.60 -14.60 -35.10
CA PHE A 45 -6.14 -14.20 -33.77
C PHE A 45 -5.00 -15.09 -33.24
N TYR A 46 -5.08 -16.40 -33.49
CA TYR A 46 -4.05 -17.35 -33.07
C TYR A 46 -2.75 -17.17 -33.85
N THR A 47 -2.84 -16.87 -35.16
CA THR A 47 -1.67 -16.66 -36.03
C THR A 47 -1.13 -15.22 -35.98
N SER A 48 -1.91 -14.25 -35.51
CA SER A 48 -1.46 -12.86 -35.31
C SER A 48 -0.76 -12.63 -33.97
N LYS A 49 -0.68 -13.63 -33.08
CA LYS A 49 0.17 -13.55 -31.89
C LYS A 49 1.63 -13.48 -32.34
N THR A 50 2.14 -12.26 -32.42
CA THR A 50 3.57 -12.02 -32.49
C THR A 50 4.21 -12.69 -31.29
N ALA A 51 5.32 -13.40 -31.52
CA ALA A 51 6.10 -13.95 -30.42
C ALA A 51 6.39 -12.80 -29.44
N PRO A 52 6.22 -13.01 -28.11
CA PRO A 52 6.64 -12.00 -27.16
C PRO A 52 8.08 -11.62 -27.46
N PRO A 53 8.43 -10.33 -27.36
CA PRO A 53 9.80 -9.89 -27.60
C PRO A 53 10.73 -10.78 -26.76
N PRO A 54 11.89 -11.18 -27.32
CA PRO A 54 12.82 -12.02 -26.58
C PRO A 54 13.11 -11.34 -25.25
N GLN A 55 12.82 -12.05 -24.15
CA GLN A 55 13.14 -11.50 -22.84
C GLN A 55 14.64 -11.17 -22.81
N PRO A 56 15.03 -9.99 -22.29
CA PRO A 56 16.44 -9.69 -22.14
C PRO A 56 17.05 -10.82 -21.32
N LYS A 57 18.04 -11.51 -21.90
CA LYS A 57 18.79 -12.52 -21.15
C LYS A 57 19.27 -11.86 -19.86
N PRO A 58 19.11 -12.49 -18.69
CA PRO A 58 19.68 -11.97 -17.46
C PRO A 58 21.13 -11.60 -17.74
N LYS A 59 21.47 -10.31 -17.61
CA LYS A 59 22.88 -9.92 -17.69
C LYS A 59 23.60 -10.76 -16.66
N ASP A 60 24.70 -11.37 -17.08
CA ASP A 60 25.57 -12.05 -16.14
C ASP A 60 26.22 -10.97 -15.26
N LEU A 61 25.55 -10.63 -14.16
CA LEU A 61 26.01 -9.63 -13.19
C LEU A 61 27.22 -10.12 -12.39
N ARG A 62 27.73 -11.33 -12.64
CA ARG A 62 28.91 -11.89 -11.95
C ARG A 62 30.21 -11.21 -12.34
N HIS A 63 30.20 -10.35 -13.37
CA HIS A 63 31.37 -9.55 -13.76
C HIS A 63 31.11 -8.07 -13.51
N ILE A 64 31.18 -7.64 -12.25
CA ILE A 64 31.44 -6.23 -11.93
C ILE A 64 32.92 -6.00 -12.25
N GLU A 65 33.20 -5.55 -13.47
CA GLU A 65 34.55 -5.38 -14.01
C GLU A 65 35.27 -4.13 -13.49
N ASP A 66 34.86 -3.60 -12.34
CA ASP A 66 35.55 -2.51 -11.66
C ASP A 66 35.36 -2.56 -10.14
N LEU A 67 35.66 -3.71 -9.54
CA LEU A 67 36.08 -3.71 -8.14
C LEU A 67 37.44 -3.01 -8.14
N ARG A 68 37.44 -1.71 -7.85
CA ARG A 68 38.65 -0.95 -7.47
C ARG A 68 39.56 -1.92 -6.70
N PRO A 69 40.80 -2.16 -7.15
CA PRO A 69 41.67 -3.07 -6.43
C PRO A 69 41.71 -2.58 -4.99
N ALA A 70 41.32 -3.45 -4.04
CA ALA A 70 41.25 -3.13 -2.63
C ALA A 70 42.68 -2.91 -2.11
N THR A 71 43.28 -1.78 -2.48
CA THR A 71 44.65 -1.39 -2.13
C THR A 71 44.69 -0.67 -0.79
N GLU A 72 43.55 -0.24 -0.26
CA GLU A 72 43.39 0.24 1.11
C GLU A 72 42.59 -0.78 1.92
N ALA A 73 43.17 -1.24 3.03
CA ALA A 73 42.41 -1.91 4.06
C ALA A 73 41.30 -0.95 4.54
N ALA A 74 40.05 -1.41 4.51
CA ALA A 74 38.92 -0.60 4.98
C ALA A 74 39.22 -0.06 6.40
N PRO A 75 38.91 1.21 6.68
CA PRO A 75 39.12 1.78 8.01
C PRO A 75 38.40 0.90 9.05
N LYS A 76 39.09 0.56 10.14
CA LYS A 76 38.48 -0.17 11.25
C LYS A 76 37.54 0.77 12.00
N VAL A 77 36.26 0.75 11.64
CA VAL A 77 35.20 1.47 12.36
C VAL A 77 34.73 0.59 13.53
N THR A 78 34.65 1.17 14.72
CA THR A 78 34.05 0.52 15.90
C THR A 78 32.71 1.15 16.21
N PHE A 79 31.68 0.33 16.41
CA PHE A 79 30.37 0.77 16.88
C PHE A 79 30.26 0.53 18.39
N ARG A 80 29.62 1.47 19.09
CA ARG A 80 29.29 1.34 20.51
C ARG A 80 27.80 1.59 20.67
N ASP A 81 27.12 0.68 21.36
CA ASP A 81 25.75 0.91 21.80
C ASP A 81 25.74 1.98 22.90
N VAL A 82 25.04 3.08 22.62
CA VAL A 82 24.84 4.20 23.54
C VAL A 82 23.38 4.38 23.94
N THR A 83 22.47 3.51 23.49
CA THR A 83 21.00 3.68 23.61
C THR A 83 20.58 4.03 25.03
N LYS A 84 20.99 3.22 26.00
CA LYS A 84 20.67 3.45 27.43
C LYS A 84 21.38 4.69 27.99
N ALA A 85 22.61 4.95 27.59
CA ALA A 85 23.38 6.11 28.06
C ALA A 85 22.81 7.42 27.51
N ALA A 86 22.25 7.37 26.31
CA ALA A 86 21.56 8.45 25.64
C ALA A 86 20.13 8.67 26.18
N GLY A 87 19.61 7.83 27.09
CA GLY A 87 18.27 8.01 27.65
C GLY A 87 17.12 7.44 26.80
N ILE A 88 17.43 6.65 25.77
CA ILE A 88 16.42 6.02 24.91
C ILE A 88 16.02 4.67 25.52
N ASP A 89 14.73 4.47 25.77
CA ASP A 89 14.16 3.22 26.31
C ASP A 89 13.17 2.54 25.34
N PHE A 90 13.13 3.00 24.10
CA PHE A 90 12.21 2.54 23.08
C PHE A 90 12.33 1.03 22.83
N VAL A 91 11.17 0.36 22.81
CA VAL A 91 11.02 -1.02 22.38
C VAL A 91 9.89 -1.06 21.36
N HIS A 92 10.23 -1.45 20.13
CA HIS A 92 9.25 -1.59 19.06
C HIS A 92 8.26 -2.73 19.34
N VAL A 93 6.98 -2.47 19.11
CA VAL A 93 5.89 -3.44 19.25
C VAL A 93 5.31 -3.72 17.86
N SER A 94 5.55 -4.92 17.34
CA SER A 94 5.00 -5.35 16.04
C SER A 94 3.60 -5.95 16.11
N GLY A 95 2.94 -5.94 17.28
CA GLY A 95 1.63 -6.58 17.47
C GLY A 95 1.63 -8.12 17.46
N ALA A 96 2.74 -8.78 17.11
CA ALA A 96 2.79 -10.23 16.92
C ALA A 96 2.32 -11.05 18.14
N ARG A 97 1.35 -11.95 17.91
CA ARG A 97 0.84 -12.91 18.92
C ARG A 97 0.78 -14.38 18.43
N GLY A 98 1.41 -14.66 17.30
CA GLY A 98 1.51 -16.02 16.74
C GLY A 98 0.59 -16.28 15.54
N GLU A 99 -0.30 -15.35 15.22
CA GLU A 99 -1.17 -15.39 14.04
C GLU A 99 -0.40 -15.16 12.73
N LYS A 100 0.79 -14.55 12.79
CA LYS A 100 1.68 -14.30 11.65
C LYS A 100 1.02 -13.42 10.61
N LEU A 101 0.41 -12.33 11.05
CA LEU A 101 -0.22 -11.37 10.17
C LEU A 101 0.86 -10.60 9.40
N LEU A 102 0.60 -10.33 8.11
CA LEU A 102 1.53 -9.66 7.21
C LEU A 102 2.13 -8.35 7.81
N PRO A 103 1.33 -7.44 8.40
CA PRO A 103 1.85 -6.22 9.03
C PRO A 103 2.85 -6.45 10.19
N GLU A 104 2.82 -7.62 10.84
CA GLU A 104 3.72 -7.95 11.97
C GLU A 104 5.17 -8.16 11.52
N THR A 105 5.39 -8.36 10.22
CA THR A 105 6.71 -8.53 9.61
C THR A 105 7.38 -7.20 9.25
N MET A 106 6.61 -6.10 9.28
CA MET A 106 7.13 -4.75 9.04
C MET A 106 7.81 -4.22 10.30
N GLY A 107 8.90 -3.48 10.12
CA GLY A 107 9.49 -2.68 11.19
C GLY A 107 8.81 -1.33 11.33
N GLY A 108 9.25 -0.56 12.33
CA GLY A 108 8.91 0.86 12.44
C GLY A 108 9.80 1.73 11.54
N GLY A 109 9.36 2.96 11.34
CA GLY A 109 10.11 4.07 10.79
C GLY A 109 10.80 4.91 11.86
N VAL A 110 11.63 5.83 11.39
CA VAL A 110 12.41 6.76 12.20
C VAL A 110 12.50 8.09 11.48
N ALA A 111 12.46 9.19 12.22
CA ALA A 111 12.80 10.52 11.72
C ALA A 111 13.73 11.25 12.71
N PHE A 112 14.66 12.01 12.15
CA PHE A 112 15.40 13.05 12.85
C PHE A 112 14.97 14.41 12.31
N PHE A 113 14.56 15.31 13.20
CA PHE A 113 14.13 16.66 12.88
C PHE A 113 14.13 17.52 14.15
N ASP A 114 14.14 18.83 14.01
CA ASP A 114 14.05 19.78 15.13
C ASP A 114 12.56 20.04 15.43
N TYR A 115 11.99 19.45 16.49
CA TYR A 115 10.54 19.54 16.74
C TYR A 115 10.13 20.79 17.52
N ASP A 116 11.04 21.41 18.26
CA ASP A 116 10.77 22.59 19.11
C ASP A 116 11.57 23.84 18.73
N GLY A 117 12.31 23.79 17.63
CA GLY A 117 13.01 24.93 17.03
C GLY A 117 14.26 25.35 17.80
N ASP A 118 14.85 24.46 18.60
CA ASP A 118 16.01 24.76 19.43
C ASP A 118 17.36 24.53 18.71
N GLY A 119 17.31 23.98 17.48
CA GLY A 119 18.44 23.71 16.60
C GLY A 119 19.05 22.32 16.79
N ASP A 120 18.62 21.56 17.79
CA ASP A 120 19.06 20.18 18.00
C ASP A 120 18.13 19.20 17.25
N GLN A 121 18.71 18.12 16.70
CA GLN A 121 17.91 17.12 15.99
C GLN A 121 17.33 16.12 16.97
N ASP A 122 16.01 16.09 17.07
CA ASP A 122 15.22 15.20 17.89
C ASP A 122 14.91 13.88 17.19
N LEU A 123 14.36 12.92 17.92
CA LEU A 123 14.18 11.55 17.43
C LEU A 123 12.73 11.10 17.58
N LEU A 124 12.07 10.86 16.45
CA LEU A 124 10.79 10.15 16.41
C LEU A 124 11.00 8.70 15.98
N LEU A 125 10.41 7.78 16.73
CA LEU A 125 10.36 6.35 16.43
C LEU A 125 8.91 5.91 16.32
N THR A 126 8.58 5.15 15.27
CA THR A 126 7.23 4.61 15.10
C THR A 126 7.16 3.14 15.51
N SER A 127 5.97 2.72 15.88
CA SER A 127 5.67 1.38 16.37
C SER A 127 4.30 0.94 15.91
N GLY A 128 4.12 -0.38 15.82
CA GLY A 128 2.78 -0.96 15.84
C GLY A 128 2.18 -0.89 17.24
N ILE A 129 0.98 -1.46 17.35
CA ILE A 129 0.24 -1.64 18.60
C ILE A 129 -0.31 -3.07 18.67
N PRO A 130 -0.66 -3.59 19.85
CA PRO A 130 -1.38 -4.86 19.95
C PRO A 130 -2.68 -4.83 19.14
N TRP A 131 -3.07 -5.97 18.57
CA TRP A 131 -4.27 -6.03 17.74
C TRP A 131 -5.53 -5.79 18.56
N PRO A 132 -6.59 -5.18 17.99
CA PRO A 132 -7.84 -4.93 18.72
C PRO A 132 -8.47 -6.20 19.30
N HIS A 133 -8.36 -7.32 18.58
CA HIS A 133 -8.93 -8.61 18.98
C HIS A 133 -8.11 -9.35 20.06
N ASP A 134 -6.88 -8.94 20.34
CA ASP A 134 -6.10 -9.48 21.45
C ASP A 134 -6.78 -9.13 22.78
N ARG A 135 -6.97 -10.08 23.70
CA ARG A 135 -7.68 -9.86 24.99
C ARG A 135 -6.77 -9.86 26.23
N GLY A 136 -5.45 -9.85 26.06
CA GLY A 136 -4.49 -9.86 27.18
C GLY A 136 -4.28 -8.49 27.84
N ASP A 137 -3.51 -8.45 28.93
CA ASP A 137 -3.05 -7.21 29.58
C ASP A 137 -2.11 -6.46 28.62
N LYS A 138 -2.61 -5.42 27.95
CA LYS A 138 -1.90 -4.71 26.89
C LYS A 138 -1.12 -3.54 27.48
N PRO A 139 0.16 -3.36 27.11
CA PRO A 139 0.73 -2.02 27.09
C PRO A 139 -0.15 -1.16 26.19
N THR A 140 -0.73 -0.09 26.73
CA THR A 140 -1.26 1.01 25.93
C THR A 140 -0.06 1.67 25.27
N GLY A 141 0.34 1.14 24.11
CA GLY A 141 1.43 1.70 23.34
C GLY A 141 0.90 2.85 22.50
N SER A 142 1.50 4.02 22.64
CA SER A 142 1.47 4.97 21.53
C SER A 142 2.19 4.32 20.34
N GLY A 143 1.63 4.49 19.13
CA GLY A 143 2.29 4.12 17.88
C GLY A 143 3.50 5.01 17.58
N LEU A 144 3.71 6.06 18.37
CA LEU A 144 4.75 7.07 18.20
C LEU A 144 5.50 7.28 19.51
N ARG A 145 6.81 7.47 19.43
CA ARG A 145 7.64 7.87 20.56
C ARG A 145 8.59 8.98 20.10
N LEU A 146 8.44 10.16 20.69
CA LEU A 146 9.26 11.33 20.40
C LEU A 146 10.20 11.60 21.56
N TYR A 147 11.47 11.79 21.24
CA TYR A 147 12.52 12.12 22.18
C TYR A 147 13.17 13.44 21.83
N ALA A 148 13.14 14.39 22.77
CA ALA A 148 13.84 15.66 22.66
C ALA A 148 15.34 15.47 22.97
N ASN A 149 16.21 15.97 22.11
CA ASN A 149 17.66 15.98 22.24
C ASN A 149 18.09 17.16 23.12
N ASP A 150 19.23 17.05 23.81
CA ASP A 150 19.81 18.11 24.65
C ASP A 150 21.06 18.76 24.04
N GLY A 151 21.30 18.50 22.75
CA GLY A 151 22.46 18.93 21.98
C GLY A 151 23.77 18.23 22.35
N LYS A 152 23.74 17.32 23.33
CA LYS A 152 24.90 16.59 23.86
C LYS A 152 24.76 15.07 23.67
N GLY A 153 23.72 14.64 22.96
CA GLY A 153 23.39 13.25 22.69
C GLY A 153 22.58 12.59 23.80
N GLY A 154 22.02 13.36 24.73
CA GLY A 154 21.01 12.93 25.68
C GLY A 154 19.61 13.16 25.11
N PHE A 155 18.74 12.19 25.30
CA PHE A 155 17.37 12.17 24.79
C PHE A 155 16.38 11.99 25.95
N ARG A 156 15.28 12.73 25.90
CA ARG A 156 14.19 12.66 26.88
C ARG A 156 12.87 12.43 26.16
N ASP A 157 12.10 11.43 26.61
CA ASP A 157 10.76 11.20 26.08
C ASP A 157 9.84 12.41 26.34
N VAL A 158 9.34 13.00 25.25
CA VAL A 158 8.39 14.11 25.24
C VAL A 158 7.09 13.75 24.55
N THR A 159 6.87 12.47 24.20
CA THR A 159 5.73 11.95 23.42
C THR A 159 4.40 12.52 23.90
N LYS A 160 4.12 12.39 25.20
CA LYS A 160 2.88 12.89 25.81
C LYS A 160 2.82 14.42 25.80
N ALA A 161 3.93 15.08 26.13
CA ALA A 161 3.99 16.52 26.18
C ALA A 161 3.80 17.15 24.78
N ALA A 162 4.24 16.48 23.72
CA ALA A 162 4.10 16.91 22.34
C ALA A 162 2.73 16.56 21.72
N GLY A 163 1.84 15.85 22.44
CA GLY A 163 0.53 15.45 21.91
C GLY A 163 0.54 14.17 21.06
N LEU A 164 1.65 13.41 21.09
CA LEU A 164 1.86 12.21 20.28
C LEU A 164 1.54 10.90 21.01
N GLU A 165 0.74 10.92 22.08
CA GLU A 165 0.23 9.72 22.74
C GLU A 165 -0.94 9.10 21.92
N ILE A 166 -0.67 8.80 20.65
CA ILE A 166 -1.65 8.39 19.64
C ILE A 166 -1.59 6.88 19.44
N SER A 167 -2.73 6.21 19.64
CA SER A 167 -2.87 4.77 19.39
C SER A 167 -3.09 4.50 17.90
N CYS A 168 -2.01 4.30 17.15
CA CYS A 168 -2.05 3.88 15.75
C CYS A 168 -1.05 2.75 15.49
N TYR A 169 -1.31 1.92 14.48
CA TYR A 169 -0.31 0.97 14.02
C TYR A 169 0.55 1.67 12.96
N ALA A 170 1.59 2.37 13.42
CA ALA A 170 2.42 3.20 12.56
C ALA A 170 3.47 2.39 11.79
N MET A 171 3.75 2.84 10.57
CA MET A 171 4.71 2.27 9.62
C MET A 171 5.85 3.27 9.43
N GLY A 172 6.03 3.85 8.25
CA GLY A 172 6.98 4.93 7.99
C GLY A 172 6.48 6.31 8.43
N THR A 173 7.39 7.28 8.37
CA THR A 173 7.12 8.70 8.65
C THR A 173 7.88 9.57 7.65
N ALA A 174 7.35 10.75 7.35
CA ALA A 174 8.00 11.83 6.63
C ALA A 174 7.93 13.11 7.46
N VAL A 175 8.90 14.00 7.29
CA VAL A 175 9.00 15.31 7.96
C VAL A 175 9.05 16.40 6.91
N GLY A 176 8.42 17.54 7.17
CA GLY A 176 8.41 18.71 6.29
C GLY A 176 7.55 19.82 6.88
N ASP A 177 7.88 21.07 6.61
CA ASP A 177 7.07 22.24 6.95
C ASP A 177 6.03 22.43 5.84
N ILE A 178 4.79 22.00 6.09
CA ILE A 178 3.74 21.91 5.06
C ILE A 178 2.87 23.16 4.96
N ASP A 179 2.95 24.07 5.92
CA ASP A 179 2.20 25.33 5.89
C ASP A 179 3.08 26.59 5.93
N GLY A 180 4.40 26.40 5.95
CA GLY A 180 5.39 27.45 5.79
C GLY A 180 5.57 28.30 7.05
N ASP A 181 5.16 27.82 8.22
CA ASP A 181 5.26 28.56 9.47
C ASP A 181 6.62 28.41 10.17
N GLY A 182 7.46 27.50 9.68
CA GLY A 182 8.81 27.22 10.17
C GLY A 182 8.89 26.08 11.18
N ASP A 183 7.76 25.54 11.65
CA ASP A 183 7.70 24.37 12.51
C ASP A 183 7.63 23.09 11.65
N VAL A 184 8.45 22.08 11.98
CA VAL A 184 8.48 20.86 11.16
C VAL A 184 7.29 19.96 11.48
N ASP A 185 6.47 19.66 10.47
CA ASP A 185 5.32 18.77 10.56
C ASP A 185 5.67 17.30 10.29
N LEU A 186 4.71 16.42 10.59
CA LEU A 186 4.85 14.98 10.40
C LEU A 186 3.73 14.39 9.54
N PHE A 187 4.10 13.54 8.59
CA PHE A 187 3.18 12.59 8.00
C PHE A 187 3.55 11.16 8.40
N VAL A 188 2.63 10.48 9.08
CA VAL A 188 2.81 9.11 9.56
C VAL A 188 1.94 8.17 8.73
N THR A 189 2.60 7.26 8.03
CA THR A 189 1.93 6.15 7.35
C THR A 189 1.50 5.09 8.35
N THR A 190 0.34 4.48 8.16
CA THR A 190 -0.19 3.49 9.10
C THR A 190 -0.82 2.29 8.40
N LEU A 191 -1.16 1.28 9.20
CA LEU A 191 -2.25 0.37 8.89
C LEU A 191 -3.56 0.97 9.42
N GLY A 192 -4.44 1.37 8.51
CA GLY A 192 -5.61 2.20 8.76
C GLY A 192 -5.41 3.63 8.29
N HIS A 193 -5.99 4.59 9.00
CA HIS A 193 -5.89 6.00 8.65
C HIS A 193 -4.46 6.53 8.89
N ASN A 194 -3.86 7.12 7.86
CA ASN A 194 -2.60 7.87 7.99
C ASN A 194 -2.84 9.13 8.83
N LEU A 195 -1.78 9.64 9.45
CA LEU A 195 -1.84 10.85 10.25
C LEU A 195 -1.04 11.95 9.55
N LEU A 196 -1.66 13.10 9.35
CA LEU A 196 -0.92 14.34 9.12
C LEU A 196 -0.98 15.13 10.43
N LEU A 197 0.17 15.46 10.98
CA LEU A 197 0.32 16.06 12.29
C LEU A 197 1.02 17.40 12.10
N ARG A 198 0.24 18.49 12.12
CA ARG A 198 0.78 19.85 12.09
C ARG A 198 1.43 20.17 13.43
N ASN A 199 2.64 20.73 13.42
CA ASN A 199 3.36 21.16 14.59
C ASN A 199 3.06 22.64 14.88
N ASP A 200 2.47 22.92 16.04
CA ASP A 200 2.19 24.28 16.51
C ASP A 200 3.15 24.61 17.68
N GLY A 201 4.43 24.87 17.40
CA GLY A 201 5.46 25.22 18.38
C GLY A 201 5.82 24.08 19.36
N GLY A 202 6.06 22.88 18.85
CA GLY A 202 6.38 21.67 19.63
C GLY A 202 5.15 20.96 20.20
N LYS A 203 3.99 21.15 19.56
CA LYS A 203 2.71 20.52 19.90
C LYS A 203 2.03 20.07 18.61
N PHE A 204 1.84 18.77 18.48
CA PHE A 204 1.25 18.20 17.27
C PHE A 204 -0.27 18.16 17.33
N VAL A 205 -0.90 18.56 16.21
CA VAL A 205 -2.35 18.52 15.98
C VAL A 205 -2.62 17.68 14.74
N GLU A 206 -3.44 16.64 14.89
CA GLU A 206 -3.84 15.79 13.76
C GLU A 206 -4.84 16.52 12.85
N CYS A 207 -4.56 16.53 11.55
CA CYS A 207 -5.35 17.21 10.52
C CYS A 207 -5.47 16.42 9.20
N GLY A 208 -5.07 15.15 9.17
CA GLY A 208 -4.98 14.35 7.96
C GLY A 208 -6.33 14.08 7.29
N LYS A 209 -7.41 14.06 8.06
CA LYS A 209 -8.77 13.90 7.51
C LYS A 209 -9.23 15.17 6.80
N GLU A 210 -9.00 16.32 7.40
CA GLU A 210 -9.32 17.63 6.87
C GLU A 210 -8.51 17.92 5.60
N SER A 211 -7.24 17.51 5.58
CA SER A 211 -6.35 17.65 4.42
C SER A 211 -6.57 16.58 3.33
N GLY A 212 -7.40 15.57 3.57
CA GLY A 212 -7.74 14.54 2.58
C GLY A 212 -6.68 13.45 2.37
N VAL A 213 -5.62 13.42 3.19
CA VAL A 213 -4.48 12.49 3.07
C VAL A 213 -4.55 11.29 4.03
N ALA A 214 -5.51 11.28 4.96
CA ALA A 214 -5.67 10.20 5.93
C ALA A 214 -6.04 8.85 5.31
N GLY A 215 -6.60 8.82 4.10
CA GLY A 215 -7.18 7.58 3.54
C GLY A 215 -8.35 7.05 4.37
N ASP A 216 -8.60 5.74 4.28
CA ASP A 216 -9.70 5.05 4.97
C ASP A 216 -9.23 3.98 5.96
N ALA A 217 -10.17 3.34 6.65
CA ALA A 217 -9.86 2.31 7.64
C ALA A 217 -9.22 1.02 7.07
N ASN A 218 -9.26 0.82 5.75
CA ASN A 218 -8.64 -0.31 5.05
C ASN A 218 -7.31 0.07 4.38
N THR A 219 -6.87 1.31 4.54
CA THR A 219 -5.63 1.80 3.96
C THR A 219 -4.44 1.11 4.60
N TRP A 220 -3.41 0.87 3.79
CA TRP A 220 -2.10 0.43 4.28
C TRP A 220 -1.03 1.17 3.50
N SER A 221 -0.35 2.10 4.18
CA SER A 221 0.78 2.84 3.67
C SER A 221 2.07 2.41 4.38
N SER A 222 3.21 2.43 3.68
CA SER A 222 4.50 1.96 4.22
C SER A 222 5.55 3.06 4.35
N SER A 223 5.59 4.01 3.41
CA SER A 223 6.53 5.11 3.36
C SER A 223 5.87 6.30 2.66
N ALA A 224 6.39 7.48 2.94
CA ALA A 224 6.02 8.74 2.28
C ALA A 224 7.28 9.62 2.15
N GLY A 225 7.18 10.72 1.43
CA GLY A 225 8.22 11.72 1.38
C GLY A 225 7.65 13.04 0.88
N PHE A 226 8.03 14.13 1.56
CA PHE A 226 7.68 15.47 1.11
C PHE A 226 8.70 15.98 0.09
N PHE A 227 8.23 16.63 -0.98
CA PHE A 227 9.06 17.32 -1.95
C PHE A 227 8.23 18.35 -2.71
N ASP A 228 8.86 19.48 -3.08
CA ASP A 228 8.24 20.49 -3.93
C ASP A 228 8.26 20.01 -5.39
N CYS A 229 7.13 19.49 -5.89
CA CYS A 229 7.07 18.79 -7.16
C CYS A 229 6.91 19.71 -8.36
N ASP A 230 6.30 20.89 -8.15
CA ASP A 230 6.03 21.86 -9.20
C ASP A 230 6.83 23.17 -9.05
N ASN A 231 7.69 23.25 -8.04
CA ASN A 231 8.59 24.34 -7.74
C ASN A 231 7.83 25.64 -7.40
N ASP A 232 6.72 25.54 -6.68
CA ASP A 232 5.93 26.69 -6.22
C ASP A 232 6.33 27.17 -4.81
N GLY A 233 7.15 26.38 -4.10
CA GLY A 233 7.68 26.68 -2.78
C GLY A 233 6.95 26.00 -1.63
N ASP A 234 5.83 25.32 -1.89
CA ASP A 234 5.12 24.51 -0.92
C ASP A 234 5.53 23.02 -1.06
N LEU A 235 5.42 22.25 0.01
CA LEU A 235 5.78 20.82 -0.02
C LEU A 235 4.60 19.94 -0.44
N ASP A 236 4.81 19.08 -1.44
CA ASP A 236 3.86 18.04 -1.84
C ASP A 236 4.16 16.70 -1.16
N LEU A 237 3.11 15.86 -1.02
CA LEU A 237 3.15 14.55 -0.39
C LEU A 237 2.92 13.38 -1.37
#